data_AF-A0A7C1LBR3-F1
#
_entry.id   AF-A0A7C1LBR3-F1
#
_cell.length_a   1.000
_cell.length_b   1.000
_cell.length_c   1.000
_cell.angle_alpha   90.00
_cell.angle_beta   90.00
_cell.angle_gamma   90.00
#
_symmetry.space_group_name_H-M   'P 1'
#
loop_
_entity.id
_entity.type
_entity.pdbx_description
1 polymer ?
#
loop_
_entity_poly.entity_id
_entity_poly.type
_entity_poly.pdbx_seq_one_letter_code
_entity_poly.pdbx_strand_id
1 'polypeptide(L)'
;MNKLLPILFIAIMLFSCAEQEQKINKNKITSNKGKTLMAIFAHPDDEIVISPILSKYQKEGVNIHLVIVTDGRNGVTPHANIPAGDILAKTRAEEALCVTQTLGINAPIFLKYIDGDLAMKKNINSLDEKIDSLFIKYKPNTVISFGPGGQYGHPDHRIVSNVVTEVFQRETSNELQNLLYYGYPKETINAEVPFNTDLVSWLNDNLKRTQKRFLTYRIPYDKDDLDLGHKASNCHESQYTAEAIDDLMKIVEQTDSLIYFRPWMGNEEIKSTIFD
;
A
#
# COMPACT_ATOMS: atom_id res chain seq x y z
N MET A 1 -14.91 40.62 -70.56
CA MET A 1 -15.08 40.85 -69.10
C MET A 1 -15.16 39.49 -68.41
N ASN A 2 -14.02 38.88 -68.08
CA ASN A 2 -13.98 37.64 -67.30
C ASN A 2 -13.30 37.95 -65.96
N LYS A 3 -14.03 37.71 -64.87
CA LYS A 3 -13.60 37.98 -63.49
C LYS A 3 -12.59 36.91 -63.05
N LEU A 4 -11.44 37.34 -62.56
CA LEU A 4 -10.51 36.52 -61.76
C LEU A 4 -11.02 36.49 -60.30
N LEU A 5 -11.18 35.28 -59.76
CA LEU A 5 -11.49 35.01 -58.36
C LEU A 5 -10.16 34.73 -57.63
N PRO A 6 -9.85 35.33 -56.46
CA PRO A 6 -8.66 34.97 -55.72
C PRO A 6 -8.94 33.73 -54.85
N ILE A 7 -8.08 32.72 -54.94
CA ILE A 7 -8.09 31.54 -54.06
C ILE A 7 -7.40 31.94 -52.76
N LEU A 8 -8.17 31.91 -51.66
CA LEU A 8 -7.71 32.10 -50.29
C LEU A 8 -6.98 30.83 -49.82
N PHE A 9 -5.66 30.88 -49.66
CA PHE A 9 -4.88 29.79 -49.05
C PHE A 9 -5.03 29.86 -47.52
N ILE A 10 -5.85 28.96 -46.96
CA ILE A 10 -5.91 28.71 -45.51
C ILE A 10 -4.77 27.76 -45.16
N ALA A 11 -3.73 28.28 -44.50
CA ALA A 11 -2.68 27.47 -43.91
C ALA A 11 -3.18 26.84 -42.61
N ILE A 12 -3.52 25.55 -42.65
CA ILE A 12 -3.83 24.74 -41.47
C ILE A 12 -2.50 24.39 -40.80
N MET A 13 -2.13 25.10 -39.73
CA MET A 13 -1.05 24.66 -38.84
C MET A 13 -1.56 23.47 -38.02
N LEU A 14 -1.13 22.27 -38.39
CA LEU A 14 -1.25 21.07 -37.56
C LEU A 14 -0.27 21.19 -36.39
N PHE A 15 -0.79 21.57 -35.22
CA PHE A 15 -0.08 21.38 -33.96
C PHE A 15 0.04 19.87 -33.70
N SER A 16 1.20 19.31 -33.98
CA SER A 16 1.58 17.98 -33.51
C SER A 16 1.83 18.06 -32.01
N CYS A 17 0.85 17.62 -31.20
CA CYS A 17 1.11 17.29 -29.80
C CYS A 17 1.99 16.04 -29.76
N ALA A 18 3.28 16.24 -29.56
CA ALA A 18 4.17 15.15 -29.20
C ALA A 18 3.93 14.82 -27.72
N GLU A 19 3.06 13.83 -27.45
CA GLU A 19 3.06 13.13 -26.17
C GLU A 19 4.40 12.40 -26.04
N GLN A 20 5.27 12.91 -25.17
CA GLN A 20 6.42 12.14 -24.70
C GLN A 20 5.92 11.05 -23.74
N GLU A 21 5.52 9.91 -24.30
CA GLU A 21 5.56 8.66 -23.55
C GLU A 21 7.01 8.42 -23.11
N GLN A 22 7.28 8.57 -21.81
CA GLN A 22 8.49 8.04 -21.21
C GLN A 22 8.49 6.52 -21.42
N LYS A 23 9.20 6.06 -22.46
CA LYS A 23 9.53 4.65 -22.65
C LYS A 23 10.26 4.16 -21.40
N ILE A 24 9.53 3.45 -20.55
CA ILE A 24 10.10 2.66 -19.45
C ILE A 24 11.09 1.70 -20.09
N ASN A 25 12.37 1.92 -19.82
CA ASN A 25 13.46 1.14 -20.36
C ASN A 25 13.42 -0.27 -19.73
N LYS A 26 12.77 -1.22 -20.40
CA LYS A 26 12.48 -2.59 -19.92
C LYS A 26 13.71 -3.46 -19.62
N ASN A 27 14.95 -2.96 -19.77
CA ASN A 27 16.15 -3.80 -19.82
C ASN A 27 17.24 -3.50 -18.78
N LYS A 28 16.89 -2.94 -17.61
CA LYS A 28 17.80 -2.99 -16.45
C LYS A 28 17.08 -3.66 -15.28
N ILE A 29 17.08 -4.99 -15.26
CA ILE A 29 16.81 -5.74 -14.03
C ILE A 29 17.98 -5.43 -13.10
N THR A 30 17.88 -4.32 -12.36
CA THR A 30 18.70 -4.13 -11.17
C THR A 30 18.24 -5.18 -10.20
N SER A 31 19.06 -6.23 -10.01
CA SER A 31 18.82 -7.22 -8.97
C SER A 31 18.62 -6.49 -7.65
N ASN A 32 17.41 -6.57 -7.09
CA ASN A 32 17.09 -6.02 -5.77
C ASN A 32 17.58 -6.96 -4.65
N LYS A 33 18.36 -7.99 -5.00
CA LYS A 33 19.00 -8.91 -4.08
C LYS A 33 19.84 -8.16 -3.06
N GLY A 34 19.61 -8.47 -1.79
CA GLY A 34 20.28 -7.84 -0.66
C GLY A 34 19.66 -6.51 -0.21
N LYS A 35 18.57 -6.07 -0.83
CA LYS A 35 17.72 -5.01 -0.26
C LYS A 35 16.78 -5.59 0.78
N THR A 36 16.44 -4.79 1.79
CA THR A 36 15.44 -5.13 2.81
C THR A 36 14.22 -4.22 2.68
N LEU A 37 13.03 -4.82 2.66
CA LEU A 37 11.73 -4.14 2.69
C LEU A 37 11.02 -4.48 3.99
N MET A 38 10.47 -3.48 4.67
CA MET A 38 9.62 -3.69 5.85
C MET A 38 8.22 -3.11 5.59
N ALA A 39 7.20 -3.95 5.60
CA ALA A 39 5.80 -3.52 5.54
C ALA A 39 5.21 -3.51 6.95
N ILE A 40 4.66 -2.38 7.39
CA ILE A 40 4.16 -2.18 8.76
C ILE A 40 2.70 -1.77 8.72
N PHE A 41 1.84 -2.64 9.25
CA PHE A 41 0.40 -2.45 9.26
C PHE A 41 -0.25 -2.70 10.63
N ALA A 42 -1.50 -2.29 10.78
CA ALA A 42 -2.19 -2.30 12.05
C ALA A 42 -2.67 -3.70 12.40
N HIS A 43 -3.31 -4.39 11.45
CA HIS A 43 -4.03 -5.64 11.68
C HIS A 43 -3.54 -6.76 10.74
N PRO A 44 -3.75 -8.03 11.13
CA PRO A 44 -3.57 -9.16 10.21
C PRO A 44 -4.66 -9.13 9.12
N ASP A 45 -4.31 -8.73 7.90
CA ASP A 45 -5.15 -8.59 6.68
C ASP A 45 -4.81 -7.33 5.87
N ASP A 46 -4.32 -6.29 6.53
CA ASP A 46 -4.01 -5.00 5.90
C ASP A 46 -3.03 -5.11 4.72
N GLU A 47 -2.16 -6.13 4.71
CA GLU A 47 -1.20 -6.36 3.64
C GLU A 47 -1.82 -6.83 2.32
N ILE A 48 -3.09 -7.27 2.31
CA ILE A 48 -3.80 -7.77 1.12
C ILE A 48 -3.61 -6.84 -0.07
N VAL A 49 -3.77 -5.53 0.15
CA VAL A 49 -3.72 -4.49 -0.89
C VAL A 49 -2.36 -4.42 -1.58
N ILE A 50 -1.28 -4.71 -0.85
CA ILE A 50 0.08 -4.65 -1.38
C ILE A 50 0.65 -6.04 -1.68
N SER A 51 -0.14 -7.12 -1.51
CA SER A 51 0.33 -8.49 -1.71
C SER A 51 0.96 -8.75 -3.09
N PRO A 52 0.51 -8.15 -4.23
CA PRO A 52 1.21 -8.30 -5.50
C PRO A 52 2.62 -7.71 -5.47
N ILE A 53 2.83 -6.61 -4.73
CA ILE A 53 4.14 -5.97 -4.59
C ILE A 53 5.07 -6.79 -3.69
N LEU A 54 4.52 -7.42 -2.65
CA LEU A 54 5.28 -8.35 -1.82
C LEU A 54 5.74 -9.56 -2.63
N SER A 55 4.85 -10.16 -3.44
CA SER A 55 5.19 -11.23 -4.38
C SER A 55 6.32 -10.80 -5.34
N LYS A 56 6.15 -9.66 -6.00
CA LYS A 56 7.12 -9.13 -6.97
C LYS A 56 8.52 -9.01 -6.37
N TYR A 57 8.64 -8.32 -5.24
CA TYR A 57 9.94 -8.08 -4.64
C TYR A 57 10.54 -9.34 -4.01
N GLN A 58 9.71 -10.30 -3.58
CA GLN A 58 10.19 -11.61 -3.16
C GLN A 58 10.86 -12.36 -4.33
N LYS A 59 10.23 -12.39 -5.51
CA LYS A 59 10.81 -12.98 -6.74
C LYS A 59 12.12 -12.30 -7.16
N GLU A 60 12.24 -10.99 -6.90
CA GLU A 60 13.45 -10.21 -7.16
C GLU A 60 14.55 -10.37 -6.09
N GLY A 61 14.32 -11.19 -5.05
CA GLY A 61 15.29 -11.53 -4.02
C GLY A 61 15.43 -10.51 -2.88
N VAL A 62 14.42 -9.66 -2.68
CA VAL A 62 14.34 -8.72 -1.55
C VAL A 62 14.07 -9.49 -0.26
N ASN A 63 14.76 -9.12 0.82
CA ASN A 63 14.46 -9.62 2.16
C ASN A 63 13.26 -8.84 2.74
N ILE A 64 12.11 -9.49 2.89
CA ILE A 64 10.84 -8.81 3.23
C ILE A 64 10.39 -9.16 4.65
N HIS A 65 10.14 -8.15 5.47
CA HIS A 65 9.56 -8.29 6.81
C HIS A 65 8.15 -7.69 6.86
N LEU A 66 7.15 -8.51 7.19
CA LEU A 66 5.80 -8.04 7.51
C LEU A 66 5.69 -7.84 9.03
N VAL A 67 5.32 -6.63 9.45
CA VAL A 67 5.12 -6.25 10.84
C VAL A 67 3.64 -5.93 11.04
N ILE A 68 3.02 -6.61 12.00
CA ILE A 68 1.63 -6.41 12.37
C ILE A 68 1.60 -5.89 13.81
N VAL A 69 1.03 -4.69 13.97
CA VAL A 69 1.12 -3.94 15.24
C VAL A 69 0.14 -4.50 16.28
N THR A 70 -1.09 -4.75 15.89
CA THR A 70 -2.15 -5.24 16.78
C THR A 70 -2.45 -6.72 16.56
N ASP A 71 -3.19 -7.33 17.47
CA ASP A 71 -3.57 -8.73 17.38
C ASP A 71 -4.88 -9.01 16.62
N GLY A 72 -5.59 -7.96 16.18
CA GLY A 72 -6.85 -8.11 15.46
C GLY A 72 -8.00 -8.72 16.28
N ARG A 73 -7.90 -8.75 17.61
CA ARG A 73 -8.85 -9.47 18.47
C ARG A 73 -10.29 -8.96 18.43
N ASN A 74 -10.53 -7.77 17.87
CA ASN A 74 -11.83 -7.13 17.82
C ASN A 74 -12.44 -7.11 16.39
N GLY A 75 -11.71 -7.59 15.38
CA GLY A 75 -12.18 -7.76 13.99
C GLY A 75 -13.13 -8.95 13.81
N VAL A 76 -14.27 -8.92 14.50
CA VAL A 76 -15.29 -9.96 14.42
C VAL A 76 -16.08 -9.84 13.12
N THR A 77 -16.24 -10.97 12.43
CA THR A 77 -17.10 -11.07 11.24
C THR A 77 -18.25 -12.06 11.48
N PRO A 78 -19.45 -11.80 10.95
CA PRO A 78 -20.58 -12.71 11.12
C PRO A 78 -20.36 -14.11 10.53
N HIS A 79 -19.62 -14.24 9.43
CA HIS A 79 -19.45 -15.53 8.73
C HIS A 79 -18.48 -16.46 9.45
N ALA A 80 -17.42 -15.92 10.07
CA ALA A 80 -16.45 -16.72 10.80
C ALA A 80 -17.04 -17.30 12.09
N ASN A 81 -18.04 -16.62 12.68
CA ASN A 81 -18.69 -17.04 13.93
C ASN A 81 -17.68 -17.27 15.08
N ILE A 82 -16.62 -16.45 15.12
CA ILE A 82 -15.60 -16.44 16.18
C ILE A 82 -15.79 -15.15 16.99
N PRO A 83 -16.01 -15.24 18.32
CA PRO A 83 -16.16 -14.04 19.15
C PRO A 83 -14.83 -13.29 19.31
N ALA A 84 -14.92 -12.00 19.64
CA ALA A 84 -13.76 -11.18 19.98
C ALA A 84 -12.96 -11.80 21.14
N GLY A 85 -11.64 -11.65 21.11
CA GLY A 85 -10.73 -12.10 22.17
C GLY A 85 -9.63 -13.03 21.68
N ASP A 86 -9.06 -13.79 22.61
CA ASP A 86 -7.79 -14.50 22.38
C ASP A 86 -7.90 -15.63 21.33
N ILE A 87 -9.08 -16.22 21.16
CA ILE A 87 -9.32 -17.22 20.10
C ILE A 87 -9.17 -16.55 18.73
N LEU A 88 -9.87 -15.42 18.51
CA LEU A 88 -9.79 -14.70 17.25
C LEU A 88 -8.39 -14.14 16.99
N ALA A 89 -7.73 -13.58 18.02
CA ALA A 89 -6.36 -13.11 17.92
C ALA A 89 -5.39 -14.22 17.48
N LYS A 90 -5.55 -15.43 18.04
CA LYS A 90 -4.74 -16.59 17.65
C LYS A 90 -5.04 -17.01 16.22
N THR A 91 -6.31 -17.12 15.83
CA THR A 91 -6.72 -17.45 14.46
C THR A 91 -6.09 -16.48 13.47
N ARG A 92 -6.26 -15.17 13.65
CA ARG A 92 -5.71 -14.16 12.75
C ARG A 92 -4.18 -14.15 12.69
N ALA A 93 -3.49 -14.53 13.77
CA ALA A 93 -2.04 -14.70 13.75
C ALA A 93 -1.60 -15.91 12.89
N GLU A 94 -2.37 -17.00 12.92
CA GLU A 94 -2.15 -18.18 12.06
C GLU A 94 -2.45 -17.88 10.59
N GLU A 95 -3.47 -17.06 10.32
CA GLU A 95 -3.81 -16.57 8.97
C GLU A 95 -2.68 -15.70 8.38
N ALA A 96 -2.17 -14.72 9.14
CA ALA A 96 -1.01 -13.94 8.70
C ALA A 96 0.25 -14.80 8.50
N LEU A 97 0.44 -15.86 9.29
CA LEU A 97 1.53 -16.81 9.05
C LEU A 97 1.33 -17.54 7.71
N CYS A 98 0.12 -18.01 7.41
CA CYS A 98 -0.24 -18.60 6.12
C CYS A 98 0.05 -17.66 4.95
N VAL A 99 -0.24 -16.36 5.08
CA VAL A 99 0.09 -15.34 4.06
C VAL A 99 1.58 -15.31 3.79
N THR A 100 2.41 -15.10 4.83
CA THR A 100 3.86 -14.97 4.65
C THR A 100 4.49 -16.24 4.06
N GLN A 101 4.00 -17.42 4.44
CA GLN A 101 4.43 -18.69 3.89
C GLN A 101 4.04 -18.83 2.41
N THR A 102 2.82 -18.44 2.06
CA THR A 102 2.31 -18.46 0.68
C THR A 102 3.10 -17.53 -0.23
N LEU A 103 3.43 -16.32 0.26
CA LEU A 103 4.24 -15.34 -0.47
C LEU A 103 5.74 -15.69 -0.49
N GLY A 104 6.20 -16.64 0.35
CA GLY A 104 7.61 -16.99 0.47
C GLY A 104 8.48 -15.89 1.09
N ILE A 105 7.91 -15.08 1.99
CA ILE A 105 8.59 -14.01 2.74
C ILE A 105 8.88 -14.43 4.19
N ASN A 106 9.58 -13.60 4.96
CA ASN A 106 9.87 -13.93 6.36
C ASN A 106 8.57 -14.03 7.18
N ALA A 107 8.60 -14.89 8.21
CA ALA A 107 7.50 -15.01 9.17
C ALA A 107 7.10 -13.64 9.76
N PRO A 108 5.80 -13.42 10.05
CA PRO A 108 5.31 -12.12 10.49
C PRO A 108 5.86 -11.77 11.87
N ILE A 109 6.11 -10.48 12.08
CA ILE A 109 6.54 -9.90 13.35
C ILE A 109 5.32 -9.28 14.01
N PHE A 110 4.86 -9.87 15.12
CA PHE A 110 3.73 -9.35 15.89
C PHE A 110 4.19 -8.48 17.06
N LEU A 111 3.70 -7.23 17.14
CA LEU A 111 3.95 -6.35 18.29
C LEU A 111 2.96 -6.54 19.45
N LYS A 112 1.82 -7.20 19.17
CA LYS A 112 0.82 -7.68 20.15
C LYS A 112 0.13 -6.56 20.93
N TYR A 113 -0.09 -5.40 20.31
CA TYR A 113 -1.03 -4.42 20.86
C TYR A 113 -2.46 -4.90 20.70
N ILE A 114 -3.34 -4.41 21.58
CA ILE A 114 -4.78 -4.69 21.48
C ILE A 114 -5.34 -3.90 20.30
N ASP A 115 -6.06 -4.60 19.43
CA ASP A 115 -6.86 -4.01 18.35
C ASP A 115 -7.84 -2.95 18.89
N GLY A 116 -7.76 -1.73 18.35
CA GLY A 116 -8.57 -0.56 18.73
C GLY A 116 -7.95 0.34 19.80
N ASP A 117 -6.87 -0.10 20.47
CA ASP A 117 -6.29 0.62 21.60
C ASP A 117 -5.08 1.48 21.23
N LEU A 118 -4.62 1.54 19.97
CA LEU A 118 -3.37 2.24 19.66
C LEU A 118 -3.40 3.74 19.97
N ALA A 119 -4.59 4.36 19.92
CA ALA A 119 -4.77 5.77 20.28
C ALA A 119 -4.65 6.04 21.80
N MET A 120 -4.55 5.01 22.64
CA MET A 120 -4.29 5.20 24.07
C MET A 120 -2.88 5.75 24.28
N LYS A 121 -2.74 6.76 25.16
CA LYS A 121 -1.46 7.42 25.48
C LYS A 121 -0.31 6.43 25.78
N LYS A 122 -0.58 5.37 26.54
CA LYS A 122 0.42 4.35 26.89
C LYS A 122 0.98 3.61 25.65
N ASN A 123 0.13 3.40 24.64
CA ASN A 123 0.48 2.65 23.44
C ASN A 123 1.21 3.55 22.45
N ILE A 124 0.73 4.79 22.25
CA ILE A 124 1.44 5.81 21.45
C ILE A 124 2.88 5.97 21.95
N ASN A 125 3.07 6.11 23.26
CA ASN A 125 4.39 6.32 23.88
C ASN A 125 5.33 5.11 23.86
N SER A 126 4.86 3.92 23.47
CA SER A 126 5.69 2.70 23.46
C SER A 126 5.84 2.08 22.08
N LEU A 127 4.94 2.44 21.14
CA LEU A 127 4.98 1.90 19.79
C LEU A 127 6.21 2.41 19.04
N ASP A 128 6.58 3.68 19.24
CA ASP A 128 7.73 4.29 18.58
C ASP A 128 9.05 3.58 18.94
N GLU A 129 9.29 3.25 20.21
CA GLU A 129 10.47 2.48 20.65
C GLU A 129 10.54 1.08 20.00
N LYS A 130 9.40 0.42 19.80
CA LYS A 130 9.34 -0.88 19.12
C LYS A 130 9.64 -0.76 17.64
N ILE A 131 9.08 0.23 16.96
CA ILE A 131 9.35 0.46 15.54
C ILE A 131 10.81 0.86 15.33
N ASP A 132 11.36 1.72 16.18
CA ASP A 132 12.77 2.13 16.17
C ASP A 132 13.70 0.92 16.34
N SER A 133 13.40 0.06 17.32
CA SER A 133 14.13 -1.20 17.53
C SER A 133 14.11 -2.12 16.31
N LEU A 134 13.00 -2.14 15.54
CA LEU A 134 12.92 -2.90 14.30
C LEU A 134 13.77 -2.29 13.19
N PHE A 135 13.79 -0.96 13.07
CA PHE A 135 14.63 -0.26 12.10
C PHE A 135 16.11 -0.49 12.38
N ILE A 136 16.55 -0.40 13.63
CA ILE A 136 17.92 -0.70 14.06
C ILE A 136 18.29 -2.16 13.76
N LYS A 137 17.39 -3.10 14.08
CA LYS A 137 17.66 -4.54 13.96
C LYS A 137 17.72 -5.01 12.51
N TYR A 138 16.75 -4.61 11.69
CA TYR A 138 16.57 -5.16 10.35
C TYR A 138 17.10 -4.24 9.23
N LYS A 139 17.41 -2.97 9.56
CA LYS A 139 17.96 -1.97 8.64
C LYS A 139 17.25 -1.94 7.28
N PRO A 140 15.93 -1.72 7.25
CA PRO A 140 15.19 -1.70 5.99
C PRO A 140 15.70 -0.58 5.08
N ASN A 141 15.78 -0.85 3.77
CA ASN A 141 16.02 0.19 2.78
C ASN A 141 14.75 0.97 2.44
N THR A 142 13.62 0.27 2.47
CA THR A 142 12.30 0.81 2.20
C THR A 142 11.32 0.34 3.27
N VAL A 143 10.48 1.25 3.72
CA VAL A 143 9.34 0.97 4.59
C VAL A 143 8.05 1.25 3.82
N ILE A 144 7.08 0.35 3.89
CA ILE A 144 5.72 0.57 3.39
C ILE A 144 4.75 0.62 4.57
N SER A 145 3.88 1.64 4.61
CA SER A 145 2.81 1.73 5.60
C SER A 145 1.62 2.55 5.08
N PHE A 146 0.68 2.91 5.94
CA PHE A 146 -0.49 3.72 5.61
C PHE A 146 -0.12 5.18 5.37
N GLY A 147 -0.83 5.84 4.45
CA GLY A 147 -0.90 7.30 4.44
C GLY A 147 -1.75 7.88 5.60
N PRO A 148 -1.81 9.21 5.75
CA PRO A 148 -2.50 9.90 6.85
C PRO A 148 -4.02 9.68 6.85
N GLY A 149 -4.56 9.17 5.73
CA GLY A 149 -5.95 8.75 5.64
C GLY A 149 -6.26 7.47 6.41
N GLY A 150 -5.26 6.65 6.76
CA GLY A 150 -5.44 5.35 7.39
C GLY A 150 -6.31 4.41 6.54
N GLN A 151 -6.02 4.36 5.23
CA GLN A 151 -6.80 3.68 4.19
C GLN A 151 -8.24 4.17 4.06
N TYR A 152 -9.13 3.80 4.97
CA TYR A 152 -10.55 4.19 5.02
C TYR A 152 -10.88 5.04 6.26
N GLY A 153 -9.90 5.30 7.13
CA GLY A 153 -10.05 6.17 8.30
C GLY A 153 -9.89 5.48 9.64
N HIS A 154 -9.54 4.19 9.68
CA HIS A 154 -9.40 3.44 10.92
C HIS A 154 -8.41 4.13 11.88
N PRO A 155 -8.76 4.32 13.17
CA PRO A 155 -7.88 4.96 14.15
C PRO A 155 -6.50 4.31 14.24
N ASP A 156 -6.43 2.98 14.36
CA ASP A 156 -5.15 2.27 14.43
C ASP A 156 -4.28 2.48 13.20
N HIS A 157 -4.85 2.46 11.98
CA HIS A 157 -4.09 2.67 10.74
C HIS A 157 -3.47 4.07 10.74
N ARG A 158 -4.21 5.08 11.23
CA ARG A 158 -3.72 6.46 11.36
C ARG A 158 -2.62 6.57 12.41
N ILE A 159 -2.74 5.88 13.54
CA ILE A 159 -1.69 5.87 14.57
C ILE A 159 -0.43 5.19 14.06
N VAL A 160 -0.55 4.03 13.39
CA VAL A 160 0.59 3.36 12.75
C VAL A 160 1.25 4.27 11.72
N SER A 161 0.47 4.91 10.84
CA SER A 161 0.97 5.91 9.87
C SER A 161 1.81 6.99 10.56
N ASN A 162 1.27 7.60 11.61
CA ASN A 162 1.90 8.70 12.32
C ASN A 162 3.20 8.25 12.99
N VAL A 163 3.16 7.16 13.76
CA VAL A 163 4.32 6.68 14.53
C VAL A 163 5.43 6.17 13.59
N VAL A 164 5.10 5.44 12.52
CA VAL A 164 6.10 5.01 11.53
C VAL A 164 6.75 6.22 10.86
N THR A 165 5.98 7.25 10.53
CA THR A 165 6.50 8.49 9.93
C THR A 165 7.41 9.23 10.91
N GLU A 166 6.98 9.38 12.17
CA GLU A 166 7.79 10.01 13.21
C GLU A 166 9.12 9.29 13.39
N VAL A 167 9.10 7.97 13.58
CA VAL A 167 10.32 7.17 13.77
C VAL A 167 11.23 7.26 12.55
N PHE A 168 10.69 7.18 11.33
CA PHE A 168 11.45 7.37 10.10
C PHE A 168 12.16 8.73 10.05
N GLN A 169 11.52 9.79 10.54
CA GLN A 169 12.10 11.15 10.58
C GLN A 169 13.17 11.32 11.65
N ARG A 170 13.09 10.57 12.75
CA ARG A 170 14.10 10.58 13.82
C ARG A 170 15.32 9.75 13.41
N GLU A 171 15.11 8.71 12.62
CA GLU A 171 16.14 7.74 12.33
C GLU A 171 17.24 8.28 11.42
N THR A 172 18.47 7.94 11.80
CA THR A 172 19.69 8.52 11.20
C THR A 172 20.43 7.56 10.29
N SER A 173 19.87 6.35 10.10
CA SER A 173 20.48 5.34 9.25
C SER A 173 20.43 5.76 7.77
N ASN A 174 21.60 6.00 7.19
CA ASN A 174 21.76 6.24 5.75
C ASN A 174 21.25 5.08 4.87
N GLU A 175 21.02 3.90 5.44
CA GLU A 175 20.50 2.74 4.71
C GLU A 175 19.00 2.82 4.46
N LEU A 176 18.25 3.51 5.33
CA LEU A 176 16.80 3.69 5.25
C LEU A 176 16.49 4.88 4.33
N GLN A 177 16.14 4.58 3.08
CA GLN A 177 16.05 5.56 2.01
C GLN A 177 14.63 6.04 1.75
N ASN A 178 13.64 5.15 1.92
CA ASN A 178 12.28 5.42 1.48
C ASN A 178 11.26 5.03 2.55
N LEU A 179 10.33 5.94 2.83
CA LEU A 179 9.03 5.64 3.43
C LEU A 179 7.96 5.85 2.38
N LEU A 180 7.22 4.78 2.06
CA LEU A 180 6.19 4.75 1.04
C LEU A 180 4.83 4.50 1.67
N TYR A 181 3.89 5.39 1.40
CA TYR A 181 2.50 5.24 1.79
C TYR A 181 1.72 4.65 0.64
N TYR A 182 1.18 3.44 0.78
CA TYR A 182 0.30 2.92 -0.28
C TYR A 182 -0.96 3.79 -0.37
N GLY A 183 -1.49 3.93 -1.57
CA GLY A 183 -2.63 4.81 -1.79
C GLY A 183 -3.40 4.47 -3.05
N TYR A 184 -4.67 4.83 -3.03
CA TYR A 184 -5.55 4.68 -4.18
C TYR A 184 -5.67 6.02 -4.90
N PRO A 185 -5.47 6.07 -6.23
CA PRO A 185 -5.70 7.28 -6.99
C PRO A 185 -7.15 7.75 -6.83
N LYS A 186 -7.35 9.07 -6.77
CA LYS A 186 -8.69 9.69 -6.74
C LYS A 186 -9.36 9.61 -8.11
N GLU A 187 -8.55 9.59 -9.16
CA GLU A 187 -8.95 9.67 -10.56
C GLU A 187 -9.37 8.31 -11.13
N THR A 188 -9.07 7.20 -10.45
CA THR A 188 -9.43 5.84 -10.88
C THR A 188 -10.79 5.38 -10.34
N ILE A 189 -11.74 6.30 -10.10
CA ILE A 189 -13.12 5.90 -9.77
C ILE A 189 -13.76 5.39 -11.06
N ASN A 190 -13.71 4.08 -11.28
CA ASN A 190 -14.63 3.44 -12.21
C ASN A 190 -15.91 3.13 -11.44
N ALA A 191 -16.91 4.01 -11.58
CA ALA A 191 -18.25 3.83 -11.01
C ALA A 191 -19.02 2.61 -11.54
N GLU A 192 -18.36 1.77 -12.36
CA GLU A 192 -18.95 0.64 -13.08
C GLU A 192 -18.37 -0.72 -12.65
N VAL A 193 -17.49 -0.80 -11.64
CA VAL A 193 -17.02 -2.11 -11.14
C VAL A 193 -18.04 -2.68 -10.15
N PRO A 194 -18.81 -3.73 -10.51
CA PRO A 194 -19.73 -4.34 -9.57
C PRO A 194 -18.97 -5.20 -8.55
N PHE A 195 -19.22 -4.92 -7.28
CA PHE A 195 -18.86 -5.79 -6.17
C PHE A 195 -20.08 -6.63 -5.77
N ASN A 196 -19.84 -7.89 -5.45
CA ASN A 196 -20.86 -8.82 -4.99
C ASN A 196 -21.11 -8.72 -3.47
N THR A 197 -20.14 -8.15 -2.74
CA THR A 197 -20.16 -8.07 -1.28
C THR A 197 -20.32 -6.63 -0.78
N ASP A 198 -21.26 -6.44 0.15
CA ASP A 198 -21.53 -5.14 0.78
C ASP A 198 -20.29 -4.59 1.51
N LEU A 199 -19.49 -5.47 2.09
CA LEU A 199 -18.24 -5.12 2.78
C LEU A 199 -17.27 -4.40 1.83
N VAL A 200 -17.04 -4.96 0.63
CA VAL A 200 -16.07 -4.40 -0.31
C VAL A 200 -16.64 -3.17 -1.01
N SER A 201 -17.94 -3.15 -1.29
CA SER A 201 -18.64 -1.95 -1.76
C SER A 201 -18.46 -0.78 -0.78
N TRP A 202 -18.75 -1.02 0.51
CA TRP A 202 -18.55 -0.03 1.56
C TRP A 202 -17.08 0.41 1.67
N LEU A 203 -16.13 -0.53 1.61
CA LEU A 203 -14.71 -0.20 1.67
C LEU A 203 -14.33 0.74 0.53
N ASN A 204 -14.68 0.38 -0.71
CA ASN A 204 -14.37 1.15 -1.91
C ASN A 204 -14.89 2.60 -1.83
N ASP A 205 -16.11 2.78 -1.32
CA ASP A 205 -16.75 4.09 -1.15
C ASP A 205 -16.10 4.93 -0.05
N ASN A 206 -15.48 4.30 0.95
CA ASN A 206 -14.90 4.96 2.12
C ASN A 206 -13.39 5.19 2.03
N LEU A 207 -12.73 4.63 1.01
CA LEU A 207 -11.29 4.83 0.76
C LEU A 207 -10.92 6.31 0.74
N LYS A 208 -9.92 6.67 1.55
CA LYS A 208 -9.28 7.99 1.57
C LYS A 208 -8.29 8.09 0.42
N ARG A 209 -8.84 8.33 -0.77
CA ARG A 209 -8.09 8.43 -2.03
C ARG A 209 -7.17 9.64 -2.09
N THR A 210 -6.08 9.51 -2.83
CA THR A 210 -5.04 10.53 -3.01
C THR A 210 -4.99 10.95 -4.47
N GLN A 211 -4.79 12.25 -4.76
CA GLN A 211 -4.62 12.72 -6.14
C GLN A 211 -3.41 12.03 -6.78
N LYS A 212 -3.56 11.51 -8.01
CA LYS A 212 -2.54 10.73 -8.73
C LYS A 212 -1.20 11.46 -8.86
N ARG A 213 -1.20 12.80 -8.85
CA ARG A 213 0.04 13.62 -8.86
C ARG A 213 0.93 13.44 -7.64
N PHE A 214 0.37 13.06 -6.49
CA PHE A 214 1.15 12.77 -5.27
C PHE A 214 1.58 11.29 -5.19
N LEU A 215 0.98 10.42 -6.01
CA LEU A 215 1.33 9.00 -6.10
C LEU A 215 2.44 8.82 -7.15
N THR A 216 3.65 9.25 -6.77
CA THR A 216 4.81 9.33 -7.67
C THR A 216 5.53 8.00 -7.83
N TYR A 217 5.37 7.07 -6.88
CA TYR A 217 5.83 5.68 -7.03
C TYR A 217 4.68 4.86 -7.61
N ARG A 218 4.91 4.29 -8.80
CA ARG A 218 3.91 3.51 -9.55
C ARG A 218 4.57 2.20 -9.95
N ILE A 219 4.37 1.18 -9.13
CA ILE A 219 5.11 -0.08 -9.26
C ILE A 219 4.23 -1.06 -10.05
N PRO A 220 4.68 -1.51 -11.23
CA PRO A 220 3.94 -2.53 -11.98
C PRO A 220 4.05 -3.89 -11.29
N TYR A 221 2.96 -4.65 -11.35
CA TYR A 221 2.92 -6.07 -11.02
C TYR A 221 2.47 -6.86 -12.25
N ASP A 222 2.86 -8.13 -12.35
CA ASP A 222 2.36 -9.02 -13.40
C ASP A 222 1.20 -9.90 -12.92
N LYS A 223 0.64 -10.70 -13.82
CA LYS A 223 -0.46 -11.60 -13.47
C LYS A 223 -0.05 -12.63 -12.41
N ASP A 224 1.17 -13.13 -12.44
CA ASP A 224 1.64 -14.12 -11.47
C ASP A 224 1.78 -13.48 -10.07
N ASP A 225 2.14 -12.20 -10.00
CA ASP A 225 2.16 -11.43 -8.76
C ASP A 225 0.75 -11.24 -8.20
N LEU A 226 -0.23 -10.91 -9.05
CA LEU A 226 -1.63 -10.76 -8.65
C LEU A 226 -2.22 -12.10 -8.19
N ASP A 227 -2.01 -13.18 -8.96
CA ASP A 227 -2.55 -14.50 -8.65
C ASP A 227 -1.95 -15.06 -7.34
N LEU A 228 -0.66 -14.82 -7.08
CA LEU A 228 -0.03 -15.21 -5.80
C LEU A 228 -0.52 -14.35 -4.64
N GLY A 229 -0.71 -13.04 -4.86
CA GLY A 229 -1.30 -12.13 -3.88
C GLY A 229 -2.73 -12.51 -3.50
N HIS A 230 -3.56 -12.84 -4.49
CA HIS A 230 -4.92 -13.37 -4.33
C HIS A 230 -4.91 -14.67 -3.51
N LYS A 231 -4.06 -15.63 -3.90
CA LYS A 231 -3.91 -16.89 -3.17
C LYS A 231 -3.51 -16.66 -1.71
N ALA A 232 -2.56 -15.77 -1.44
CA ALA A 232 -2.13 -15.46 -0.09
C ALA A 232 -3.26 -14.78 0.71
N SER A 233 -4.01 -13.88 0.08
CA SER A 233 -5.12 -13.16 0.71
C SER A 233 -6.26 -14.08 1.14
N ASN A 234 -6.45 -15.22 0.49
CA ASN A 234 -7.41 -16.25 0.90
C ASN A 234 -7.05 -16.93 2.24
N CYS A 235 -5.85 -16.72 2.79
CA CYS A 235 -5.53 -17.19 4.14
C CYS A 235 -6.37 -16.49 5.22
N HIS A 236 -6.93 -15.29 4.98
CA HIS A 236 -7.70 -14.51 5.96
C HIS A 236 -9.18 -14.95 6.06
N GLU A 237 -9.41 -16.24 6.25
CA GLU A 237 -10.75 -16.85 6.25
C GLU A 237 -11.67 -16.30 7.36
N SER A 238 -11.10 -15.89 8.50
CA SER A 238 -11.84 -15.27 9.60
C SER A 238 -12.32 -13.86 9.26
N GLN A 239 -11.68 -13.18 8.30
CA GLN A 239 -12.01 -11.80 7.93
C GLN A 239 -12.82 -11.72 6.64
N TYR A 240 -12.60 -12.65 5.71
CA TYR A 240 -13.19 -12.59 4.37
C TYR A 240 -13.70 -13.95 3.91
N THR A 241 -14.83 -13.94 3.20
CA THR A 241 -15.19 -15.08 2.34
C THR A 241 -14.33 -15.04 1.08
N ALA A 242 -14.22 -16.18 0.36
CA ALA A 242 -13.51 -16.22 -0.93
C ALA A 242 -14.06 -15.17 -1.92
N GLU A 243 -15.39 -14.98 -1.96
CA GLU A 243 -16.03 -13.96 -2.78
C GLU A 243 -15.65 -12.52 -2.38
N ALA A 244 -15.48 -12.26 -1.08
CA ALA A 244 -15.00 -10.96 -0.61
C ALA A 244 -13.53 -10.72 -1.00
N ILE A 245 -12.68 -11.77 -0.99
CA ILE A 245 -11.31 -11.68 -1.51
C ILE A 245 -11.29 -11.41 -3.02
N ASP A 246 -12.15 -12.08 -3.80
CA ASP A 246 -12.30 -11.82 -5.23
C ASP A 246 -12.68 -10.35 -5.50
N ASP A 247 -13.64 -9.82 -4.75
CA ASP A 247 -14.05 -8.42 -4.85
C ASP A 247 -12.94 -7.44 -4.43
N LEU A 248 -12.18 -7.74 -3.37
CA LEU A 248 -11.04 -6.92 -2.95
C LEU A 248 -9.99 -6.85 -4.07
N MET A 249 -9.74 -7.95 -4.77
CA MET A 249 -8.79 -7.97 -5.88
C MET A 249 -9.28 -7.16 -7.08
N LYS A 250 -10.59 -7.07 -7.32
CA LYS A 250 -11.14 -6.13 -8.31
C LYS A 250 -10.81 -4.67 -7.99
N ILE A 251 -10.66 -4.28 -6.70
CA ILE A 251 -10.17 -2.92 -6.35
C ILE A 251 -8.71 -2.76 -6.79
N VAL A 252 -7.88 -3.78 -6.59
CA VAL A 252 -6.47 -3.79 -6.99
C VAL A 252 -6.29 -3.81 -8.51
N GLU A 253 -7.22 -4.41 -9.26
CA GLU A 253 -7.18 -4.46 -10.72
C GLU A 253 -7.58 -3.12 -11.40
N GLN A 254 -8.29 -2.23 -10.69
CA GLN A 254 -8.70 -0.92 -11.21
C GLN A 254 -7.52 0.03 -11.54
N THR A 255 -6.30 -0.35 -11.19
CA THR A 255 -5.12 0.52 -11.25
C THR A 255 -4.18 0.22 -12.41
N ASP A 256 -4.68 -0.38 -13.50
CA ASP A 256 -3.90 -0.70 -14.71
C ASP A 256 -2.63 -1.53 -14.41
N SER A 257 -2.76 -2.55 -13.54
CA SER A 257 -1.62 -3.38 -13.08
C SER A 257 -0.50 -2.60 -12.36
N LEU A 258 -0.84 -1.48 -11.70
CA LEU A 258 0.08 -0.69 -10.90
C LEU A 258 -0.38 -0.65 -9.43
N ILE A 259 0.54 -0.79 -8.48
CA ILE A 259 0.29 -0.31 -7.11
C ILE A 259 0.94 1.07 -6.95
N TYR A 260 0.15 1.97 -6.38
CA TYR A 260 0.51 3.37 -6.22
C TYR A 260 0.96 3.66 -4.79
N PHE A 261 2.07 4.39 -4.68
CA PHE A 261 2.58 4.86 -3.41
C PHE A 261 2.86 6.37 -3.47
N ARG A 262 2.54 7.06 -2.38
CA ARG A 262 3.01 8.40 -2.09
C ARG A 262 4.27 8.27 -1.23
N PRO A 263 5.43 8.77 -1.66
CA PRO A 263 6.59 8.80 -0.80
C PRO A 263 6.42 9.84 0.31
N TRP A 264 7.07 9.63 1.45
CA TRP A 264 7.40 10.72 2.33
C TRP A 264 8.40 11.64 1.62
N MET A 265 8.05 12.91 1.46
CA MET A 265 8.85 13.91 0.74
C MET A 265 9.45 14.92 1.73
N GLY A 266 10.24 14.43 2.69
CA GLY A 266 11.10 15.34 3.45
C GLY A 266 12.01 16.10 2.50
N ASN A 267 12.07 17.42 2.64
CA ASN A 267 13.02 18.23 1.89
C ASN A 267 14.23 18.49 2.77
N GLU A 268 15.43 18.22 2.25
CA GLU A 268 16.69 18.58 2.90
C GLU A 268 17.12 20.03 2.56
N GLU A 269 16.50 20.63 1.54
CA GLU A 269 16.71 22.03 1.20
C GLU A 269 16.22 22.93 2.33
N ILE A 270 17.15 23.71 2.88
CA ILE A 270 16.84 24.72 3.88
C ILE A 270 16.16 25.90 3.19
N LYS A 271 14.87 26.05 3.47
CA LYS A 271 14.09 27.21 3.05
C LYS A 271 14.01 28.24 4.18
N SER A 272 14.11 29.51 3.82
CA SER A 272 14.15 30.61 4.80
C SER A 272 12.76 31.20 5.08
N THR A 273 11.76 30.84 4.28
CA THR A 273 10.36 31.24 4.44
C THR A 273 9.43 30.08 4.10
N ILE A 274 8.22 30.09 4.67
CA ILE A 274 7.15 29.09 4.44
C ILE A 274 6.53 29.18 3.03
N PHE A 275 6.95 30.16 2.22
CA PHE A 275 6.44 30.43 0.87
C PHE A 275 7.42 30.10 -0.27
N ASP A 276 8.65 29.69 0.06
CA ASP A 276 9.62 29.16 -0.89
C ASP A 276 9.29 27.70 -1.25
#